data_AF-A0A2E5DUD5-F1
#
_entry.id   AF-A0A2E5DUD5-F1
#
_cell.length_a   1.000
_cell.length_b   1.000
_cell.length_c   1.000
_cell.angle_alpha   90.00
_cell.angle_beta   90.00
_cell.angle_gamma   90.00
#
_symmetry.space_group_name_H-M   'P 1'
#
loop_
_entity.id
_entity.type
_entity.pdbx_description
1 polymer ?
#
loop_
_entity_poly.entity_id
_entity_poly.type
_entity_poly.pdbx_seq_one_letter_code
_entity_poly.pdbx_strand_id
1 'polypeptide(L)'
;MTNNVSNAIDPTTLTPENALNNLCKISQSLLDLAEQESQALIQQDMLSFAIIQDEKEALSLRYLDASQDFRNRINVFRRINRNQLTRLETIQDELSVRTNDNNALIDQIKQKAEHVVSHGLMTAQEYARSARLKRAPLPSQTGANNNIETPAGA
;
A
#
# COMPACT_ATOMS: atom_id res chain seq x y z
N MET A 1 -45.61 0.68 1.45
CA MET A 1 -45.41 1.19 0.08
C MET A 1 -43.93 1.10 -0.22
N THR A 2 -43.57 0.10 -1.02
CA THR A 2 -42.20 -0.27 -1.42
C THR A 2 -41.75 0.61 -2.58
N ASN A 3 -40.55 1.19 -2.53
CA ASN A 3 -39.82 1.58 -3.74
C ASN A 3 -38.34 1.34 -3.50
N ASN A 4 -37.94 0.09 -3.72
CA ASN A 4 -36.56 -0.33 -3.88
C ASN A 4 -36.25 -0.18 -5.38
N VAL A 5 -35.63 0.95 -5.76
CA VAL A 5 -35.18 1.18 -7.14
C VAL A 5 -33.85 0.45 -7.31
N SER A 6 -33.92 -0.84 -7.59
CA SER A 6 -32.81 -1.57 -8.19
C SER A 6 -32.60 -1.01 -9.60
N ASN A 7 -31.66 -0.07 -9.71
CA ASN A 7 -31.05 0.34 -10.97
C ASN A 7 -30.17 -0.83 -11.48
N ALA A 8 -30.81 -1.92 -11.89
CA ALA A 8 -30.18 -2.96 -12.68
C ALA A 8 -30.19 -2.46 -14.13
N ILE A 9 -29.08 -1.88 -14.57
CA ILE A 9 -28.87 -1.55 -15.98
C ILE A 9 -28.75 -2.89 -16.72
N ASP A 10 -29.76 -3.23 -17.50
CA ASP A 10 -29.84 -4.46 -18.27
C ASP A 10 -28.71 -4.50 -19.33
N PRO A 11 -27.77 -5.47 -19.30
CA PRO A 11 -26.56 -5.47 -20.14
C PRO A 11 -26.85 -5.54 -21.65
N THR A 12 -28.07 -5.87 -22.04
CA THR A 12 -28.56 -5.90 -23.42
C THR A 12 -28.92 -4.53 -24.00
N THR A 13 -28.98 -3.46 -23.18
CA THR A 13 -29.44 -2.14 -23.64
C THR A 13 -28.34 -1.14 -24.02
N LEU A 14 -27.08 -1.36 -23.62
CA LEU A 14 -25.99 -0.49 -24.06
C LEU A 14 -25.56 -0.84 -25.49
N THR A 15 -25.62 0.15 -26.39
CA THR A 15 -25.02 0.04 -27.71
C THR A 15 -23.51 -0.24 -27.58
N PRO A 16 -22.89 -0.94 -28.55
CA PRO A 16 -21.46 -1.26 -28.48
C PRO A 16 -20.56 -0.02 -28.31
N GLU A 17 -20.94 1.10 -28.92
CA GLU A 17 -20.25 2.40 -28.77
C GLU A 17 -20.35 2.95 -27.35
N ASN A 18 -21.52 2.81 -26.70
CA ASN A 18 -21.72 3.22 -25.31
C ASN A 18 -20.95 2.33 -24.34
N ALA A 19 -20.90 1.02 -24.59
CA ALA A 19 -20.12 0.09 -23.79
C ALA A 19 -18.61 0.39 -23.89
N LEU A 20 -18.10 0.64 -25.11
CA LEU A 20 -16.70 1.02 -25.30
C LEU A 20 -16.37 2.39 -24.68
N ASN A 21 -17.27 3.38 -24.83
CA ASN A 21 -17.11 4.67 -24.18
C ASN A 21 -17.11 4.54 -22.65
N ASN A 22 -17.95 3.67 -22.09
CA ASN A 22 -17.97 3.39 -20.66
C ASN A 22 -16.63 2.78 -20.20
N LEU A 23 -16.11 1.82 -20.96
CA LEU A 23 -14.81 1.21 -20.67
C LEU A 23 -13.67 2.23 -20.74
N CYS A 24 -13.66 3.12 -21.74
CA CYS A 24 -12.70 4.23 -21.81
C CYS A 24 -12.80 5.18 -20.61
N LYS A 25 -14.03 5.52 -20.18
CA LYS A 25 -14.23 6.39 -19.01
C LYS A 25 -13.72 5.74 -17.73
N ILE A 26 -14.06 4.47 -17.49
CA ILE A 26 -13.58 3.73 -16.32
C ILE A 26 -12.05 3.64 -16.34
N SER A 27 -11.46 3.35 -17.50
CA SER A 27 -10.00 3.27 -17.66
C SER A 27 -9.33 4.61 -17.38
N GLN A 28 -9.91 5.72 -17.83
CA GLN A 28 -9.40 7.05 -17.53
C GLN A 28 -9.47 7.36 -16.04
N SER A 29 -10.60 7.04 -15.39
CA SER A 29 -10.72 7.25 -13.95
C SER A 29 -9.75 6.39 -13.13
N LEU A 30 -9.43 5.17 -13.59
CA LEU A 30 -8.36 4.36 -12.98
C LEU A 30 -6.98 5.01 -13.15
N LEU A 31 -6.71 5.63 -14.29
CA LEU A 31 -5.47 6.35 -14.53
C LEU A 31 -5.35 7.58 -13.61
N ASP A 32 -6.42 8.34 -13.48
CA ASP A 32 -6.46 9.51 -12.60
C ASP A 32 -6.23 9.09 -11.13
N LEU A 33 -6.84 7.98 -10.68
CA LEU A 33 -6.59 7.42 -9.35
C LEU A 33 -5.15 6.95 -9.18
N ALA A 34 -4.55 6.33 -10.20
CA ALA A 34 -3.14 5.93 -10.15
C ALA A 34 -2.21 7.15 -10.05
N GLU A 35 -2.53 8.27 -10.69
CA GLU A 35 -1.75 9.51 -10.55
C GLU A 35 -1.91 10.11 -9.14
N GLN A 36 -3.14 10.16 -8.62
CA GLN A 36 -3.40 10.62 -7.25
C GLN A 36 -2.71 9.74 -6.20
N GLU A 37 -2.71 8.42 -6.39
CA GLU A 37 -2.00 7.46 -5.57
C GLU A 37 -0.50 7.75 -5.54
N SER A 38 0.09 8.03 -6.71
CA SER A 38 1.50 8.40 -6.83
C SER A 38 1.81 9.66 -6.01
N GLN A 39 0.96 10.69 -6.11
CA GLN A 39 1.10 11.93 -5.34
C GLN A 39 0.99 11.69 -3.83
N ALA A 40 0.02 10.87 -3.39
CA ALA A 40 -0.14 10.52 -1.99
C ALA A 40 1.09 9.77 -1.44
N LEU A 41 1.66 8.84 -2.23
CA LEU A 41 2.89 8.12 -1.87
C LEU A 41 4.10 9.06 -1.75
N ILE A 42 4.27 9.99 -2.70
CA ILE A 42 5.34 11.00 -2.68
C ILE A 42 5.22 11.91 -1.45
N GLN A 43 4.00 12.33 -1.11
CA GLN A 43 3.71 13.19 0.02
C GLN A 43 3.68 12.44 1.36
N GLN A 44 3.81 11.11 1.35
CA GLN A 44 3.66 10.23 2.52
C GLN A 44 2.29 10.37 3.21
N ASP A 45 1.27 10.79 2.47
CA ASP A 45 -0.10 10.90 2.97
C ASP A 45 -0.79 9.53 2.90
N MET A 46 -0.56 8.72 3.94
CA MET A 46 -1.10 7.37 4.04
C MET A 46 -2.62 7.34 4.19
N LEU A 47 -3.24 8.41 4.69
CA LEU A 47 -4.69 8.48 4.83
C LEU A 47 -5.33 8.65 3.45
N SER A 48 -4.86 9.62 2.67
CA SER A 48 -5.31 9.82 1.29
C SER A 48 -5.02 8.59 0.43
N PHE A 49 -3.84 7.97 0.59
CA PHE A 49 -3.51 6.73 -0.08
C PHE A 49 -4.50 5.60 0.21
N ALA A 50 -4.89 5.40 1.49
CA ALA A 50 -5.86 4.37 1.85
C ALA A 50 -7.26 4.61 1.23
N ILE A 51 -7.73 5.86 1.25
CA ILE A 51 -9.01 6.23 0.61
C ILE A 51 -8.95 5.95 -0.90
N ILE A 52 -7.84 6.32 -1.55
CA ILE A 52 -7.63 6.07 -2.98
C ILE A 52 -7.62 4.57 -3.30
N GLN A 53 -7.06 3.72 -2.43
CA GLN A 53 -7.10 2.26 -2.63
C GLN A 53 -8.52 1.72 -2.62
N ASP A 54 -9.35 2.13 -1.67
CA ASP A 54 -10.76 1.68 -1.58
C ASP A 54 -11.54 2.09 -2.84
N GLU A 55 -11.34 3.32 -3.32
CA GLU A 55 -11.95 3.81 -4.56
C GLU A 55 -11.44 3.06 -5.80
N LYS A 56 -10.12 2.78 -5.84
CA LYS A 56 -9.47 2.04 -6.93
C LYS A 56 -9.95 0.60 -6.98
N GLU A 57 -10.17 -0.07 -5.84
CA GLU A 57 -10.71 -1.42 -5.78
C GLU A 57 -12.12 -1.46 -6.39
N ALA A 58 -13.01 -0.59 -5.92
CA ALA A 58 -14.39 -0.52 -6.41
C ALA A 58 -14.45 -0.24 -7.93
N LEU A 59 -13.58 0.65 -8.43
CA LEU A 59 -13.52 0.97 -9.85
C LEU A 59 -12.88 -0.15 -10.67
N SER A 60 -11.90 -0.86 -10.12
CA SER A 60 -11.25 -2.01 -10.77
C SER A 60 -12.22 -3.17 -10.98
N LEU A 61 -13.12 -3.41 -10.01
CA LEU A 61 -14.19 -4.39 -10.16
C LEU A 61 -15.15 -4.02 -11.30
N ARG A 62 -15.56 -2.75 -11.38
CA ARG A 62 -16.40 -2.25 -12.49
C ARG A 62 -15.71 -2.35 -13.84
N TYR A 63 -14.41 -2.10 -13.88
CA TYR A 63 -13.60 -2.28 -15.08
C TYR A 63 -13.58 -3.75 -15.51
N LEU A 64 -13.38 -4.68 -14.57
CA LEU A 64 -13.38 -6.10 -14.84
C LEU A 64 -14.72 -6.52 -15.48
N ASP A 65 -15.84 -6.15 -14.86
CA ASP A 65 -17.18 -6.46 -15.38
C ASP A 65 -17.40 -5.88 -16.79
N ALA A 66 -17.05 -4.60 -17.00
CA ALA A 66 -17.19 -3.94 -18.29
C ALA A 66 -16.28 -4.57 -19.36
N SER A 67 -15.06 -4.98 -18.99
CA SER A 67 -14.13 -5.66 -19.89
C SER A 67 -14.62 -7.05 -20.28
N GLN A 68 -15.28 -7.75 -19.36
CA GLN A 68 -15.82 -9.08 -19.60
C GLN A 68 -17.05 -8.99 -20.52
N ASP A 69 -17.94 -8.01 -20.31
CA ASP A 69 -19.04 -7.73 -21.24
C ASP A 69 -18.53 -7.40 -22.65
N PHE A 70 -17.51 -6.53 -22.75
CA PHE A 70 -16.87 -6.20 -24.02
C PHE A 70 -16.33 -7.45 -24.74
N ARG A 71 -15.59 -8.32 -24.02
CA ARG A 71 -15.04 -9.57 -24.59
C ARG A 71 -16.14 -10.52 -25.04
N ASN A 72 -17.18 -10.70 -24.24
CA ASN A 72 -18.32 -11.57 -24.56
C ASN A 72 -19.05 -11.12 -25.82
N ARG A 73 -19.06 -9.80 -26.08
CA ARG A 73 -19.78 -9.20 -27.19
C ARG A 73 -18.89 -8.80 -28.35
N ILE A 74 -17.59 -9.12 -28.35
CA ILE A 74 -16.57 -8.59 -29.28
C ILE A 74 -16.95 -8.67 -30.77
N ASN A 75 -17.73 -9.68 -31.18
CA ASN A 75 -18.22 -9.82 -32.55
C ASN A 75 -19.19 -8.70 -32.97
N VAL A 76 -19.96 -8.16 -32.02
CA VAL A 76 -20.85 -7.00 -32.20
C VAL A 76 -20.02 -5.70 -32.32
N PHE A 77 -18.80 -5.70 -31.80
CA PHE A 77 -17.89 -4.55 -31.77
C PHE A 77 -17.00 -4.47 -33.02
N ARG A 78 -17.05 -5.46 -33.94
CA ARG A 78 -16.28 -5.45 -35.21
C ARG A 78 -16.60 -4.27 -36.13
N ARG A 79 -17.74 -3.61 -35.94
CA ARG A 79 -18.14 -2.41 -36.71
C ARG A 79 -17.81 -1.09 -36.01
N ILE A 80 -17.19 -1.13 -34.85
CA ILE A 80 -16.89 0.07 -34.07
C ILE A 80 -15.69 0.80 -34.64
N ASN A 81 -15.73 2.13 -34.46
CA ASN A 81 -14.68 3.05 -34.83
C ASN A 81 -13.32 2.65 -34.23
N ARG A 82 -12.34 2.33 -35.11
CA ARG A 82 -10.96 2.02 -34.74
C ARG A 82 -10.34 3.04 -33.78
N ASN A 83 -10.69 4.32 -33.91
CA ASN A 83 -10.14 5.37 -33.07
C ASN A 83 -10.49 5.18 -31.58
N GLN A 84 -11.68 4.65 -31.27
CA GLN A 84 -12.07 4.38 -29.87
C GLN A 84 -11.29 3.19 -29.28
N LEU A 85 -10.99 2.18 -30.09
CA LEU A 85 -10.18 1.04 -29.67
C LEU A 85 -8.73 1.46 -29.44
N THR A 86 -8.14 2.24 -30.35
CA THR A 86 -6.79 2.80 -30.17
C THR A 86 -6.71 3.68 -28.93
N ARG A 87 -7.73 4.50 -28.67
CA ARG A 87 -7.79 5.31 -27.46
C ARG A 87 -7.82 4.43 -26.19
N LEU A 88 -8.64 3.38 -26.18
CA LEU A 88 -8.70 2.46 -25.06
C LEU A 88 -7.34 1.80 -24.80
N GLU A 89 -6.68 1.32 -25.86
CA GLU A 89 -5.34 0.71 -25.80
C GLU A 89 -4.32 1.69 -25.22
N THR A 90 -4.30 2.95 -25.69
CA THR A 90 -3.39 3.99 -25.17
C THR A 90 -3.60 4.21 -23.66
N ILE A 91 -4.85 4.29 -23.21
CA ILE A 91 -5.16 4.48 -21.78
C ILE A 91 -4.71 3.26 -20.97
N GLN A 92 -4.92 2.06 -21.49
CA GLN A 92 -4.52 0.82 -20.81
C GLN A 92 -3.00 0.70 -20.69
N ASP A 93 -2.26 1.06 -21.74
CA ASP A 93 -0.79 1.10 -21.71
C ASP A 93 -0.29 2.11 -20.67
N GLU A 94 -0.86 3.31 -20.64
CA GLU A 94 -0.48 4.34 -19.67
C GLU A 94 -0.80 3.89 -18.23
N LEU A 95 -1.98 3.31 -18.01
CA LEU A 95 -2.37 2.78 -16.70
C LEU A 95 -1.41 1.68 -16.22
N SER A 96 -0.95 0.82 -17.12
CA SER A 96 0.04 -0.22 -16.82
C SER A 96 1.36 0.39 -16.34
N VAL A 97 1.88 1.40 -17.07
CA VAL A 97 3.10 2.11 -16.69
C VAL A 97 2.94 2.75 -15.31
N ARG A 98 1.87 3.53 -15.08
CA ARG A 98 1.64 4.22 -13.80
C ARG A 98 1.50 3.26 -12.63
N THR A 99 0.82 2.14 -12.83
CA THR A 99 0.68 1.11 -11.79
C THR A 99 2.02 0.50 -11.41
N ASN A 100 2.88 0.22 -12.40
CA ASN A 100 4.23 -0.29 -12.15
C ASN A 100 5.09 0.72 -11.39
N ASP A 101 5.00 2.01 -11.74
CA ASP A 101 5.72 3.07 -11.03
C ASP A 101 5.28 3.17 -9.56
N ASN A 102 3.97 3.11 -9.30
CA ASN A 102 3.43 3.14 -7.93
C ASN A 102 3.88 1.92 -7.11
N ASN A 103 3.88 0.73 -7.70
CA ASN A 103 4.39 -0.47 -7.04
C ASN A 103 5.88 -0.32 -6.68
N ALA A 104 6.69 0.24 -7.58
CA ALA A 104 8.10 0.50 -7.30
C ALA A 104 8.29 1.52 -6.16
N LEU A 105 7.43 2.55 -6.06
CA LEU A 105 7.44 3.50 -4.94
C LEU A 105 7.09 2.81 -3.62
N ILE A 106 6.07 1.96 -3.60
CA ILE A 106 5.68 1.17 -2.42
C ILE A 106 6.83 0.29 -1.95
N ASP A 107 7.51 -0.40 -2.87
CA ASP A 107 8.67 -1.24 -2.54
C ASP A 107 9.80 -0.44 -1.91
N GLN A 108 10.08 0.78 -2.42
CA GLN A 108 11.07 1.66 -1.83
C GLN A 108 10.68 2.14 -0.42
N ILE A 109 9.40 2.48 -0.20
CA ILE A 109 8.87 2.88 1.11
C ILE A 109 9.02 1.71 2.10
N LYS A 110 8.68 0.49 1.67
CA LYS A 110 8.80 -0.71 2.49
C LYS A 110 10.25 -0.98 2.90
N GLN A 111 11.19 -0.93 1.95
CA GLN A 111 12.62 -1.12 2.25
C GLN A 111 13.16 -0.08 3.24
N LYS A 112 12.74 1.19 3.10
CA LYS A 112 13.09 2.25 4.05
C LYS A 112 12.53 1.97 5.44
N ALA A 113 11.28 1.55 5.54
CA ALA A 113 10.64 1.22 6.81
C ALA A 113 11.36 0.03 7.51
N GLU A 114 11.69 -1.02 6.76
CA GLU A 114 12.45 -2.17 7.26
C GLU A 114 13.82 -1.75 7.81
N HIS A 115 14.54 -0.89 7.09
CA HIS A 115 15.84 -0.38 7.53
C HIS A 115 15.72 0.46 8.82
N VAL A 116 14.72 1.34 8.91
CA VAL A 116 14.48 2.17 10.11
C VAL A 116 14.14 1.30 11.32
N VAL A 117 13.30 0.29 11.16
CA VAL A 117 12.94 -0.64 12.24
C VAL A 117 14.16 -1.44 12.69
N SER A 118 14.92 -2.01 11.75
CA SER A 118 16.14 -2.77 12.05
C SER A 118 17.16 -1.92 12.81
N HIS A 119 17.44 -0.70 12.33
CA HIS A 119 18.35 0.22 12.98
C HIS A 119 17.85 0.66 14.36
N GLY A 120 16.55 0.93 14.50
CA GLY A 120 15.92 1.28 15.77
C GLY A 120 16.03 0.14 16.81
N LEU A 121 15.78 -1.10 16.40
CA LEU A 121 15.92 -2.27 17.24
C LEU A 121 17.37 -2.48 17.69
N MET A 122 18.33 -2.37 16.77
CA MET A 122 19.75 -2.47 17.08
C MET A 122 20.19 -1.40 18.07
N THR A 123 19.79 -0.14 17.82
CA THR A 123 20.05 0.99 18.72
C THR A 123 19.47 0.73 20.11
N ALA A 124 18.21 0.29 20.19
CA ALA A 124 17.56 -0.04 21.46
C ALA A 124 18.28 -1.17 22.22
N GLN A 125 18.77 -2.19 21.49
CA GLN A 125 19.57 -3.28 22.07
C GLN A 125 20.91 -2.79 22.62
N GLU A 126 21.61 -1.91 21.91
CA GLU A 126 22.86 -1.29 22.36
C GLU A 126 22.66 -0.45 23.62
N TYR A 127 21.59 0.35 23.66
CA TYR A 127 21.21 1.10 24.86
C TYR A 127 20.90 0.18 26.04
N ALA A 128 20.11 -0.88 25.82
CA ALA A 128 19.77 -1.84 26.87
C ALA A 128 21.00 -2.59 27.40
N ARG A 129 21.93 -2.97 26.53
CA ARG A 129 23.20 -3.61 26.90
C ARG A 129 24.08 -2.66 27.70
N SER A 130 24.20 -1.41 27.25
CA SER A 130 24.98 -0.37 27.93
C SER A 130 24.40 -0.04 29.31
N ALA A 131 23.06 0.00 29.45
CA ALA A 131 22.38 0.20 30.72
C ALA A 131 22.58 -0.97 31.70
N ARG A 132 22.63 -2.22 31.20
CA ARG A 132 22.94 -3.41 32.02
C ARG A 132 24.38 -3.40 32.53
N LEU A 133 25.35 -3.05 31.68
CA LEU A 133 26.76 -2.95 32.08
C LEU A 133 26.99 -1.88 33.16
N LYS A 134 26.28 -0.74 33.08
CA LYS A 134 26.32 0.31 34.10
C LYS A 134 25.66 -0.07 35.44
N ARG A 135 24.85 -1.15 35.46
CA ARG A 135 24.14 -1.65 36.66
C ARG A 135 24.77 -2.90 37.28
N ALA A 136 25.93 -3.35 36.81
CA ALA A 136 26.62 -4.47 37.43
C ALA A 136 26.89 -4.17 38.92
N PRO A 137 26.56 -5.09 39.86
CA PRO A 137 26.81 -4.86 41.28
C PRO A 137 28.32 -4.74 41.52
N LEU A 138 28.72 -3.76 42.33
CA LEU A 138 30.08 -3.67 42.87
C LEU A 138 30.47 -5.02 43.49
N PRO A 139 31.73 -5.48 43.33
CA PRO A 139 32.17 -6.71 43.96
C PRO A 139 31.95 -6.59 45.47
N SER A 140 31.12 -7.48 46.01
CA SER A 140 30.94 -7.66 47.44
C SER A 140 32.30 -7.99 48.04
N GLN A 141 32.89 -7.03 48.77
CA GLN A 141 34.05 -7.29 49.61
C GLN A 141 33.62 -8.29 50.68
N THR A 142 33.91 -9.56 50.39
CA THR A 142 33.71 -10.68 51.28
C THR A 142 35.09 -11.01 51.85
N GLY A 143 35.27 -10.77 53.15
CA GLY A 143 36.25 -11.46 54.00
C GLY A 143 37.71 -11.03 53.91
N ALA A 144 38.16 -10.28 54.92
CA ALA A 144 39.50 -10.45 55.47
C ALA A 144 39.39 -10.48 57.00
N ASN A 145 39.61 -11.67 57.54
CA ASN A 145 39.64 -12.00 58.95
C ASN A 145 41.06 -11.79 59.53
N ASN A 146 41.15 -11.60 60.85
CA ASN A 146 42.31 -11.74 61.74
C ASN A 146 43.32 -10.57 61.92
N ASN A 147 43.32 -9.95 63.12
CA ASN A 147 44.39 -10.02 64.14
C ASN A 147 44.06 -9.08 65.32
N ILE A 148 43.79 -9.60 66.52
CA ILE A 148 44.69 -9.75 67.70
C ILE A 148 45.25 -8.40 68.19
N GLU A 149 44.67 -7.85 69.26
CA GLU A 149 45.43 -7.13 70.30
C GLU A 149 44.87 -7.46 71.70
N THR A 150 45.75 -8.05 72.52
CA THR A 150 45.65 -8.35 73.95
C THR A 150 45.72 -7.08 74.81
N PRO A 151 45.04 -6.99 75.97
CA PRO A 151 45.39 -6.02 76.99
C PRO A 151 46.27 -6.67 78.09
N ALA A 152 47.51 -6.19 78.21
CA ALA A 152 48.22 -6.14 79.50
C ALA A 152 47.59 -5.02 80.34
N GLY A 153 47.46 -5.02 81.65
CA GLY A 153 47.92 -5.87 82.75
C GLY A 153 47.75 -5.02 84.02
N ALA A 154 47.33 -5.67 85.11
CA ALA A 154 47.39 -5.30 86.54
C ALA A 154 47.21 -3.83 86.97
#